data_AF-A0A7C5Q2A3-F1
#
_entry.id   AF-A0A7C5Q2A3-F1
#
_cell.length_a   1.000
_cell.length_b   1.000
_cell.length_c   1.000
_cell.angle_alpha   90.00
_cell.angle_beta   90.00
_cell.angle_gamma   90.00
#
_symmetry.space_group_name_H-M   'P 1'
#
loop_
_entity.id
_entity.type
_entity.pdbx_description
1 polymer ?
#
loop_
_entity_poly.entity_id
_entity_poly.type
_entity_poly.pdbx_seq_one_letter_code
_entity_poly.pdbx_strand_id
1 'polypeptide(L)'
;MVRNLLGLSILFTYILMVFGGIVTSTGSGLGCPDWPLCHGQLLPFQLKEEIPIPPAPLVVETELQPWIEQTHRILGGIVGLLTIASLVAVWKRYAGFPRKAMVWIFIFLILEALLGMRVVITEAPLLRDLLHYIYTTSHLILSVMILSGLTFVFYSVLDRREDKPLMPFGEAFYLLVMFQILVGILVRYVKAADFNLFSYLLHI
;
A
#
# COMPACT_ATOMS: atom_id res chain seq x y z
N MET A 1 -25.45 -1.35 6.63
CA MET A 1 -24.95 -1.43 5.24
C MET A 1 -23.79 -0.46 4.99
N VAL A 2 -23.96 0.88 4.95
CA VAL A 2 -22.82 1.80 4.69
C VAL A 2 -21.69 1.64 5.72
N ARG A 3 -22.04 1.54 7.01
CA ARG A 3 -21.07 1.28 8.09
C ARG A 3 -20.27 -0.01 7.85
N ASN A 4 -20.95 -1.12 7.61
CA ASN A 4 -20.28 -2.42 7.38
C ASN A 4 -19.36 -2.35 6.17
N LEU A 5 -19.77 -1.64 5.11
CA LEU A 5 -18.96 -1.46 3.91
C LEU A 5 -17.71 -0.62 4.19
N LEU A 6 -17.85 0.52 4.88
CA LEU A 6 -16.73 1.36 5.30
C LEU A 6 -15.78 0.61 6.26
N GLY A 7 -16.32 -0.15 7.22
CA GLY A 7 -15.53 -0.98 8.12
C GLY A 7 -14.76 -2.07 7.38
N LEU A 8 -15.38 -2.69 6.36
CA LEU A 8 -14.71 -3.66 5.49
C LEU A 8 -13.62 -2.99 4.65
N SER A 9 -13.88 -1.79 4.11
CA SER A 9 -12.85 -0.99 3.40
C SER A 9 -11.66 -0.71 4.31
N ILE A 10 -11.88 -0.25 5.55
CA ILE A 10 -10.82 0.03 6.52
C ILE A 10 -10.00 -1.23 6.82
N LEU A 11 -10.67 -2.35 7.10
CA LEU A 11 -10.01 -3.63 7.39
C LEU A 11 -9.13 -4.10 6.24
N PHE A 12 -9.67 -4.10 5.01
CA PHE A 12 -8.91 -4.54 3.83
C PHE A 12 -7.79 -3.58 3.47
N THR A 13 -7.98 -2.26 3.62
CA THR A 13 -6.91 -1.28 3.43
C THR A 13 -5.77 -1.50 4.43
N TYR A 14 -6.08 -1.81 5.69
CA TYR A 14 -5.06 -2.13 6.69
C TYR A 14 -4.29 -3.42 6.33
N ILE A 15 -5.01 -4.48 5.94
CA ILE A 15 -4.38 -5.74 5.48
C ILE A 15 -3.48 -5.47 4.27
N LEU A 16 -3.94 -4.66 3.30
CA LEU A 16 -3.16 -4.27 2.12
C LEU A 16 -1.85 -3.57 2.51
N MET A 17 -1.91 -2.63 3.46
CA MET A 17 -0.72 -1.92 3.95
C MET A 17 0.28 -2.86 4.62
N VAL A 18 -0.18 -3.81 5.44
CA VAL A 18 0.67 -4.84 6.04
C VAL A 18 1.35 -5.66 4.94
N PHE A 19 0.58 -6.06 3.92
CA PHE A 19 1.11 -6.83 2.78
C PHE A 19 2.12 -6.03 1.95
N GLY A 20 1.94 -4.71 1.80
CA GLY A 20 2.93 -3.84 1.16
C GLY A 20 4.24 -3.75 1.94
N GLY A 21 4.16 -3.79 3.27
CA GLY A 21 5.30 -3.96 4.16
C GLY A 21 6.03 -5.30 3.93
N ILE A 22 5.27 -6.39 3.78
CA ILE A 22 5.81 -7.71 3.45
C ILE A 22 6.59 -7.64 2.13
N VAL A 23 5.99 -7.16 1.03
CA VAL A 23 6.64 -7.00 -0.29
C VAL A 23 7.98 -6.25 -0.18
N THR A 24 8.01 -5.14 0.57
CA THR A 24 9.24 -4.34 0.77
C THR A 24 10.29 -5.11 1.59
N SER A 25 9.86 -5.77 2.67
CA SER A 25 10.75 -6.49 3.58
C SER A 25 11.41 -7.70 2.92
N THR A 26 10.64 -8.46 2.14
CA THR A 26 11.07 -9.66 1.40
C THR A 26 11.81 -9.34 0.10
N GLY A 27 11.84 -8.05 -0.31
CA GLY A 27 12.43 -7.66 -1.59
C GLY A 27 11.65 -8.16 -2.81
N SER A 28 10.36 -8.50 -2.63
CA SER A 28 9.51 -9.06 -3.68
C SER A 28 8.96 -8.00 -4.65
N GLY A 29 9.29 -6.71 -4.48
CA GLY A 29 8.84 -5.62 -5.38
C GLY A 29 9.34 -5.76 -6.83
N LEU A 30 10.36 -6.61 -7.03
CA LEU A 30 10.96 -6.95 -8.31
C LEU A 30 10.45 -8.28 -8.91
N GLY A 31 9.46 -8.92 -8.27
CA GLY A 31 8.96 -10.23 -8.70
C GLY A 31 8.22 -10.19 -10.04
N CYS A 32 7.56 -9.08 -10.33
CA CYS A 32 6.72 -8.87 -11.51
C CYS A 32 7.14 -7.58 -12.27
N PRO A 33 7.86 -7.70 -13.41
CA PRO A 33 8.32 -6.53 -14.16
C PRO A 33 7.19 -5.79 -14.88
N ASP A 34 6.08 -6.47 -15.14
CA ASP A 34 4.90 -5.92 -15.80
C ASP A 34 3.93 -5.29 -14.80
N TRP A 35 3.02 -4.44 -15.28
CA TRP A 35 1.84 -3.99 -14.55
C TRP A 35 0.69 -3.73 -15.55
N PRO A 36 -0.57 -4.14 -15.29
CA PRO A 36 -1.12 -4.73 -14.06
C PRO A 36 -0.97 -6.25 -13.96
N LEU A 37 -0.54 -6.90 -15.05
CA LEU A 37 -0.22 -8.33 -15.10
C LEU A 37 1.17 -8.58 -14.52
N CYS A 38 1.49 -9.84 -14.27
CA CYS A 38 2.80 -10.33 -13.86
C CYS A 38 3.26 -11.38 -14.88
N HIS A 39 4.32 -11.08 -15.65
CA HIS A 39 4.80 -11.93 -16.75
C HIS A 39 3.70 -12.27 -17.76
N GLY A 40 2.93 -11.25 -18.16
CA GLY A 40 1.80 -11.40 -19.08
C GLY A 40 0.57 -12.16 -18.52
N GLN A 41 0.56 -12.54 -17.23
CA GLN A 41 -0.52 -13.32 -16.61
C GLN A 41 -1.05 -12.67 -15.33
N LEU A 42 -2.28 -13.00 -14.94
CA LEU A 42 -2.86 -12.47 -13.70
C LEU A 42 -2.35 -13.22 -12.46
N LEU A 43 -2.00 -14.49 -12.59
CA LEU A 43 -1.50 -15.33 -11.51
C LEU A 43 -0.23 -16.06 -11.97
N PRO A 44 0.84 -16.09 -11.16
CA PRO A 44 2.13 -16.63 -11.56
C PRO A 44 2.20 -18.18 -11.48
N PHE A 45 1.20 -18.87 -12.01
CA PHE A 45 1.14 -20.35 -12.01
C PHE A 45 2.08 -20.99 -13.03
N GLN A 46 2.40 -20.30 -14.12
CA GLN A 46 3.16 -20.84 -15.25
C GLN A 46 4.65 -20.46 -15.24
N LEU A 47 5.14 -19.80 -14.18
CA LEU A 47 6.56 -19.40 -14.03
C LEU A 47 7.52 -20.55 -13.73
N LYS A 48 7.16 -21.78 -14.09
CA LYS A 48 7.96 -22.98 -13.86
C LYS A 48 9.15 -23.11 -14.82
N GLU A 49 9.20 -22.28 -15.87
CA GLU A 49 10.30 -22.22 -16.82
C GLU A 49 11.30 -21.13 -16.42
N GLU A 50 12.55 -21.57 -16.22
CA GLU A 50 13.79 -20.84 -15.96
C GLU A 50 13.72 -19.31 -16.11
N ILE A 51 13.62 -18.60 -14.98
CA ILE A 51 14.03 -17.19 -14.92
C ILE A 51 15.55 -17.17 -15.12
N PRO A 52 16.09 -16.54 -16.19
CA PRO A 52 17.53 -16.40 -16.36
C PRO A 52 18.06 -15.59 -15.19
N ILE A 53 18.89 -16.21 -14.36
CA ILE A 53 19.47 -15.61 -13.15
C ILE A 53 20.41 -14.49 -13.60
N PRO A 54 20.10 -13.19 -13.38
CA PRO A 54 21.15 -12.18 -13.50
C PRO A 54 22.19 -12.46 -12.41
N PRO A 55 23.49 -12.24 -12.67
CA PRO A 55 24.55 -12.44 -11.68
C PRO A 55 24.45 -11.38 -10.58
N ALA A 56 23.47 -11.51 -9.70
CA ALA A 56 23.28 -10.69 -8.50
C ALA A 56 23.46 -11.60 -7.28
N PRO A 57 24.33 -11.27 -6.32
CA PRO A 57 24.85 -12.25 -5.36
C PRO A 57 23.91 -12.55 -4.19
N LEU A 58 22.62 -12.15 -4.21
CA LEU A 58 21.83 -12.12 -2.97
C LEU A 58 20.30 -12.22 -3.10
N VAL A 59 19.75 -12.88 -4.14
CA VAL A 59 18.30 -13.12 -4.22
C VAL A 59 18.02 -14.62 -4.23
N VAL A 60 17.98 -15.21 -3.04
CA VAL A 60 17.47 -16.57 -2.82
C VAL A 60 15.95 -16.48 -2.63
N GLU A 61 15.23 -17.38 -3.33
CA GLU A 61 13.76 -17.55 -3.46
C GLU A 61 13.08 -16.82 -4.63
N THR A 62 13.21 -17.40 -5.84
CA THR A 62 12.61 -16.91 -7.10
C THR A 62 11.12 -17.28 -7.27
N GLU A 63 10.63 -18.34 -6.63
CA GLU A 63 9.25 -18.81 -6.87
C GLU A 63 8.19 -18.01 -6.10
N LEU A 64 8.44 -17.60 -4.85
CA LEU A 64 7.43 -16.92 -4.02
C LEU A 64 7.32 -15.42 -4.31
N GLN A 65 8.36 -14.75 -4.79
CA GLN A 65 8.35 -13.29 -4.98
C GLN A 65 7.24 -12.81 -5.92
N PRO A 66 7.02 -13.41 -7.12
CA PRO A 66 5.91 -13.03 -7.99
C PRO A 66 4.55 -13.24 -7.33
N TRP A 67 4.40 -14.30 -6.52
CA TRP A 67 3.18 -14.57 -5.78
C TRP A 67 2.88 -13.50 -4.73
N ILE A 68 3.90 -13.09 -3.96
CA ILE A 68 3.79 -12.06 -2.93
C ILE A 68 3.39 -10.73 -3.56
N GLU A 69 4.06 -10.32 -4.63
CA GLU A 69 3.78 -9.05 -5.31
C GLU A 69 2.40 -9.05 -5.99
N GLN A 70 2.07 -10.12 -6.72
CA GLN A 70 0.78 -10.22 -7.39
C GLN A 70 -0.38 -10.30 -6.40
N THR A 71 -0.21 -10.94 -5.25
CA THR A 71 -1.20 -10.95 -4.17
C THR A 71 -1.43 -9.54 -3.63
N HIS A 72 -0.37 -8.76 -3.41
CA HIS A 72 -0.50 -7.35 -3.01
C HIS A 72 -1.31 -6.53 -4.03
N ARG A 73 -1.04 -6.72 -5.33
CA ARG A 73 -1.77 -6.03 -6.42
C ARG A 73 -3.26 -6.41 -6.46
N ILE A 74 -3.59 -7.69 -6.29
CA ILE A 74 -4.98 -8.18 -6.23
C ILE A 74 -5.71 -7.59 -5.02
N LEU A 75 -5.07 -7.58 -3.85
CA LEU A 75 -5.61 -6.93 -2.65
C LEU A 75 -5.85 -5.43 -2.89
N GLY A 76 -4.95 -4.75 -3.61
CA GLY A 76 -5.11 -3.36 -4.04
C GLY A 76 -6.36 -3.15 -4.90
N GLY A 77 -6.59 -4.05 -5.86
CA GLY A 77 -7.81 -4.04 -6.67
C GLY A 77 -9.09 -4.21 -5.85
N ILE A 78 -9.09 -5.14 -4.89
CA ILE A 78 -10.23 -5.35 -3.97
C ILE A 78 -10.49 -4.10 -3.12
N VAL A 79 -9.45 -3.51 -2.54
CA VAL A 79 -9.55 -2.26 -1.76
C VAL A 79 -10.10 -1.12 -2.63
N GLY A 80 -9.66 -1.01 -3.88
CA GLY A 80 -10.17 -0.03 -4.82
C GLY A 80 -11.67 -0.18 -5.07
N LEU A 81 -12.14 -1.41 -5.34
CA LEU A 81 -13.56 -1.71 -5.52
C LEU A 81 -14.39 -1.42 -4.27
N LEU A 82 -13.90 -1.81 -3.09
CA LEU A 82 -14.56 -1.52 -1.81
C LEU A 82 -14.66 -0.01 -1.57
N THR A 83 -13.62 0.75 -1.89
CA THR A 83 -13.59 2.21 -1.74
C THR A 83 -14.57 2.89 -2.69
N ILE A 84 -14.67 2.44 -3.95
CA ILE A 84 -15.67 2.93 -4.92
C ILE A 84 -17.09 2.61 -4.43
N ALA A 85 -17.33 1.39 -3.97
CA ALA A 85 -18.63 1.01 -3.40
C ALA A 85 -18.99 1.88 -2.18
N SER A 86 -18.02 2.14 -1.31
CA SER A 86 -18.15 3.07 -0.17
C SER A 86 -18.49 4.49 -0.63
N LEU A 87 -17.83 5.01 -1.67
CA LEU A 87 -18.11 6.33 -2.23
C LEU A 87 -19.56 6.41 -2.72
N VAL A 88 -20.02 5.45 -3.52
CA VAL A 88 -21.38 5.41 -4.04
C VAL A 88 -22.40 5.30 -2.90
N ALA A 89 -22.13 4.46 -1.91
CA ALA A 89 -23.02 4.25 -0.77
C ALA A 89 -23.14 5.50 0.12
N VAL A 90 -22.02 6.20 0.37
CA VAL A 90 -22.01 7.47 1.11
C VAL A 90 -22.71 8.56 0.29
N TRP A 91 -22.45 8.64 -1.01
CA TRP A 91 -23.05 9.64 -1.89
C TRP A 91 -24.58 9.58 -1.90
N LYS A 92 -25.14 8.37 -1.95
CA LYS A 92 -26.59 8.13 -1.99
C LYS A 92 -27.31 8.47 -0.67
N ARG A 93 -26.63 8.36 0.48
CA ARG A 93 -27.28 8.46 1.80
C ARG A 93 -26.87 9.64 2.66
N TYR A 94 -25.73 10.25 2.36
CA TYR A 94 -25.19 11.35 3.15
C TYR A 94 -24.87 12.55 2.26
N ALA A 95 -25.06 13.74 2.82
CA ALA A 95 -24.74 15.02 2.21
C ALA A 95 -23.76 15.80 3.09
N GLY A 96 -23.12 16.83 2.52
CA GLY A 96 -22.15 17.66 3.22
C GLY A 96 -20.76 17.03 3.30
N PHE A 97 -20.13 17.14 4.47
CA PHE A 97 -18.71 16.79 4.66
C PHE A 97 -18.36 15.33 4.32
N PRO A 98 -19.09 14.28 4.77
CA PRO A 98 -18.70 12.89 4.49
C PRO A 98 -18.62 12.57 2.99
N ARG A 99 -19.48 13.21 2.19
CA ARG A 99 -19.46 13.10 0.73
C ARG A 99 -18.20 13.73 0.14
N LYS A 100 -17.85 14.95 0.56
CA LYS A 100 -16.61 15.64 0.13
C LYS A 100 -15.36 14.85 0.50
N ALA A 101 -15.32 14.29 1.72
CA ALA A 101 -14.22 13.44 2.17
C ALA A 101 -14.05 12.19 1.28
N MET A 102 -15.13 11.50 0.94
CA MET A 102 -15.05 10.34 0.04
C MET A 102 -14.58 10.69 -1.38
N VAL A 103 -14.85 11.91 -1.88
CA VAL A 103 -14.27 12.37 -3.17
C VAL A 103 -12.76 12.48 -3.09
N TRP A 104 -12.24 13.11 -2.03
CA TRP A 104 -10.81 13.24 -1.83
C TRP A 104 -10.14 11.87 -1.66
N ILE A 105 -10.75 10.96 -0.90
CA ILE A 105 -10.27 9.58 -0.76
C ILE A 105 -10.21 8.87 -2.12
N PHE A 106 -11.20 9.09 -2.99
CA PHE A 106 -11.18 8.51 -4.34
C PHE A 106 -10.09 9.12 -5.23
N ILE A 107 -9.85 10.43 -5.14
CA ILE A 107 -8.71 11.08 -5.83
C ILE A 107 -7.38 10.49 -5.34
N PHE A 108 -7.22 10.33 -4.02
CA PHE A 108 -6.05 9.70 -3.44
C PHE A 108 -5.88 8.26 -3.89
N LEU A 109 -6.96 7.48 -3.99
CA LEU A 109 -6.90 6.11 -4.52
C LEU A 109 -6.37 6.05 -5.97
N ILE A 110 -6.78 6.98 -6.83
CA ILE A 110 -6.28 7.05 -8.21
C ILE A 110 -4.78 7.38 -8.20
N LEU A 111 -4.39 8.40 -7.44
CA LEU A 111 -2.98 8.78 -7.29
C LEU A 111 -2.15 7.62 -6.74
N GLU A 112 -2.73 6.82 -5.83
CA GLU A 112 -2.07 5.69 -5.19
C GLU A 112 -1.82 4.55 -6.17
N ALA A 113 -2.80 4.23 -7.01
CA ALA A 113 -2.63 3.25 -8.07
C ALA A 113 -1.57 3.68 -9.09
N LEU A 114 -1.53 4.97 -9.44
CA LEU A 114 -0.52 5.53 -10.36
C LEU A 114 0.88 5.52 -9.74
N LEU A 115 1.02 5.86 -8.46
CA LEU A 115 2.29 5.77 -7.75
C LEU A 115 2.77 4.33 -7.62
N GLY A 116 1.88 3.39 -7.27
CA GLY A 116 2.21 1.96 -7.22
C GLY A 116 2.71 1.41 -8.56
N MET A 117 2.06 1.78 -9.67
CA MET A 117 2.56 1.45 -11.02
C MET A 117 3.97 2.03 -11.26
N ARG A 118 4.21 3.28 -10.85
CA ARG A 118 5.52 3.93 -11.02
C ARG A 118 6.60 3.29 -10.17
N VAL A 119 6.28 2.83 -8.97
CA VAL A 119 7.19 2.08 -8.09
C VAL A 119 7.73 0.87 -8.85
N VAL A 120 6.85 -0.01 -9.35
CA VAL A 120 7.24 -1.22 -10.10
C VAL A 120 8.12 -0.92 -11.31
N ILE A 121 7.70 0.03 -12.17
CA ILE A 121 8.40 0.31 -13.44
C ILE A 121 9.78 0.96 -13.20
N THR A 122 10.03 1.52 -12.01
CA THR A 122 11.29 2.23 -11.69
C THR A 122 12.30 1.42 -10.89
N GLU A 123 12.01 0.16 -10.52
CA GLU A 123 12.87 -0.66 -9.66
C GLU A 123 14.09 -1.31 -10.38
N ALA A 124 14.29 -1.10 -11.68
CA ALA A 124 15.44 -1.70 -12.41
C ALA A 124 16.81 -1.06 -12.05
N PRO A 125 17.89 -1.86 -11.94
CA PRO A 125 18.97 -1.61 -10.99
C PRO A 125 20.15 -0.88 -11.61
N LEU A 126 20.43 0.35 -11.14
CA LEU A 126 21.77 0.94 -10.86
C LEU A 126 21.77 2.49 -10.78
N LEU A 127 20.70 3.19 -11.18
CA LEU A 127 20.81 4.62 -11.51
C LEU A 127 19.74 5.57 -10.90
N ARG A 128 18.85 5.15 -9.97
CA ARG A 128 17.73 6.01 -9.49
C ARG A 128 17.32 5.86 -8.01
N ASP A 129 18.27 5.67 -7.10
CA ASP A 129 17.96 5.38 -5.68
C ASP A 129 17.07 6.43 -4.98
N LEU A 130 17.26 7.73 -5.28
CA LEU A 130 16.46 8.78 -4.65
C LEU A 130 15.01 8.85 -5.17
N LEU A 131 14.81 8.74 -6.49
CA LEU A 131 13.47 8.83 -7.07
C LEU A 131 12.60 7.63 -6.66
N HIS A 132 13.19 6.44 -6.66
CA HIS A 132 12.51 5.24 -6.21
C HIS A 132 12.11 5.35 -4.72
N TYR A 133 13.01 5.87 -3.87
CA TYR A 133 12.70 6.16 -2.47
C TYR A 133 11.57 7.20 -2.31
N ILE A 134 11.57 8.26 -3.12
CA ILE A 134 10.51 9.28 -3.11
C ILE A 134 9.17 8.66 -3.51
N TYR A 135 9.11 7.88 -4.58
CA TYR A 135 7.86 7.27 -5.04
C TYR A 135 7.29 6.30 -4.01
N THR A 136 8.13 5.42 -3.46
CA THR A 136 7.68 4.44 -2.46
C THR A 136 7.28 5.08 -1.13
N THR A 137 7.98 6.13 -0.69
CA THR A 137 7.60 6.88 0.52
C THR A 137 6.30 7.65 0.30
N SER A 138 6.13 8.27 -0.87
CA SER A 138 4.91 8.99 -1.25
C SER A 138 3.71 8.05 -1.32
N HIS A 139 3.91 6.83 -1.84
CA HIS A 139 2.91 5.76 -1.84
C HIS A 139 2.47 5.43 -0.41
N LEU A 140 3.40 5.18 0.51
CA LEU A 140 3.06 4.90 1.91
C LEU A 140 2.27 6.04 2.58
N ILE A 141 2.67 7.30 2.37
CA ILE A 141 1.97 8.47 2.92
C ILE A 141 0.53 8.53 2.40
N LEU A 142 0.32 8.26 1.10
CA LEU A 142 -0.98 8.33 0.49
C LEU A 142 -1.90 7.18 0.94
N SER A 143 -1.38 5.96 1.07
CA SER A 143 -2.04 4.84 1.76
C SER A 143 -2.56 5.22 3.14
N VAL A 144 -1.73 5.90 3.94
CA VAL A 144 -2.10 6.39 5.27
C VAL A 144 -3.22 7.42 5.21
N MET A 145 -3.16 8.36 4.28
CA MET A 145 -4.21 9.37 4.10
C MET A 145 -5.55 8.72 3.73
N ILE A 146 -5.54 7.69 2.88
CA ILE A 146 -6.73 6.92 2.50
C ILE A 146 -7.31 6.21 3.73
N LEU A 147 -6.50 5.46 4.48
CA LEU A 147 -6.94 4.73 5.67
C LEU A 147 -7.51 5.68 6.75
N SER A 148 -6.83 6.80 6.98
CA SER A 148 -7.27 7.83 7.93
C SER A 148 -8.57 8.49 7.47
N GLY A 149 -8.69 8.81 6.19
CA GLY A 149 -9.90 9.37 5.61
C GLY A 149 -11.10 8.42 5.71
N LEU A 150 -10.91 7.13 5.38
CA LEU A 150 -11.97 6.12 5.50
C LEU A 150 -12.43 5.98 6.95
N THR A 151 -11.50 5.96 7.89
CA THR A 151 -11.79 5.88 9.34
C THR A 151 -12.54 7.12 9.82
N PHE A 152 -12.11 8.31 9.41
CA PHE A 152 -12.82 9.55 9.71
C PHE A 152 -14.25 9.53 9.16
N VAL A 153 -14.45 9.12 7.91
CA VAL A 153 -15.78 9.02 7.30
C VAL A 153 -16.63 8.03 8.09
N PHE A 154 -16.07 6.87 8.47
CA PHE A 154 -16.76 5.89 9.31
C PHE A 154 -17.25 6.49 10.62
N TYR A 155 -16.40 7.23 11.35
CA TYR A 155 -16.81 7.92 12.58
C TYR A 155 -17.82 9.04 12.34
N SER A 156 -17.67 9.85 11.29
CA SER A 156 -18.64 10.90 10.96
C SER A 156 -20.04 10.35 10.64
N VAL A 157 -20.09 9.10 10.16
CA VAL A 157 -21.33 8.36 9.91
C VAL A 157 -21.88 7.73 11.19
N LEU A 158 -21.03 7.35 12.14
CA LEU A 158 -21.43 6.85 13.46
C LEU A 158 -21.98 7.96 14.36
N ASP A 159 -21.25 9.07 14.45
CA ASP A 159 -21.55 10.21 15.32
C ASP A 159 -22.91 10.83 15.00
N ARG A 160 -23.30 10.85 13.71
CA ARG A 160 -24.66 11.26 13.31
C ARG A 160 -25.79 10.40 13.88
N ARG A 161 -25.49 9.26 14.52
CA ARG A 161 -26.46 8.34 15.10
C ARG A 161 -26.44 8.33 16.63
N GLU A 162 -25.36 8.75 17.27
CA GLU A 162 -25.19 8.70 18.72
C GLU A 162 -24.92 10.10 19.27
N ASP A 163 -25.64 10.50 20.32
CA ASP A 163 -25.55 11.85 20.92
C ASP A 163 -24.24 12.10 21.70
N LYS A 164 -23.27 11.17 21.65
CA LYS A 164 -22.00 11.25 22.37
C LYS A 164 -20.83 11.17 21.39
N PRO A 165 -19.89 12.13 21.42
CA PRO A 165 -18.75 12.11 20.51
C PRO A 165 -17.82 10.92 20.82
N LEU A 166 -17.65 10.02 19.85
CA LEU A 166 -16.72 8.87 19.91
C LEU A 166 -15.24 9.25 19.64
N MET A 167 -14.86 10.50 19.95
CA MET A 167 -13.53 11.06 19.64
C MET A 167 -12.29 10.31 20.18
N PRO A 168 -12.28 9.61 21.34
CA PRO A 168 -11.04 9.02 21.86
C PRO A 168 -10.49 7.84 21.03
N PHE A 169 -11.32 7.16 20.24
CA PHE A 169 -10.84 6.06 19.38
C PHE A 169 -10.17 6.57 18.09
N GLY A 170 -10.61 7.72 17.57
CA GLY A 170 -9.99 8.36 16.41
C GLY A 170 -8.56 8.81 16.68
N GLU A 171 -8.31 9.32 17.89
CA GLU A 171 -6.98 9.71 18.36
C GLU A 171 -6.06 8.49 18.50
N ALA A 172 -6.54 7.41 19.12
CA ALA A 172 -5.77 6.17 19.24
C ALA A 172 -5.42 5.55 17.87
N PHE A 173 -6.36 5.56 16.93
CA PHE A 173 -6.12 5.07 15.57
C PHE A 173 -5.14 5.96 14.80
N TYR A 174 -5.26 7.28 14.93
CA TYR A 174 -4.31 8.23 14.35
C TYR A 174 -2.89 8.02 14.89
N LEU A 175 -2.74 7.85 16.20
CA LEU A 175 -1.45 7.56 16.84
C LEU A 175 -0.87 6.22 16.36
N LEU A 176 -1.70 5.19 16.19
CA LEU A 176 -1.28 3.91 15.63
C LEU A 176 -0.78 4.06 14.18
N VAL A 177 -1.45 4.86 13.37
CA VAL A 177 -1.06 5.15 11.99
C VAL A 177 0.25 5.94 11.92
N MET A 178 0.44 6.94 12.79
CA MET A 178 1.70 7.67 12.93
C MET A 178 2.83 6.76 13.38
N PHE A 179 2.57 5.87 14.34
CA PHE A 179 3.52 4.85 14.79
C PHE A 179 3.92 3.90 13.65
N GLN A 180 2.96 3.43 12.85
CA GLN A 180 3.24 2.57 11.69
C GLN A 180 4.09 3.28 10.63
N ILE A 181 3.88 4.58 10.37
CA ILE A 181 4.73 5.36 9.48
C ILE A 181 6.16 5.40 10.01
N LEU A 182 6.34 5.70 11.30
CA LEU A 182 7.66 5.75 11.93
C LEU A 182 8.37 4.39 11.85
N VAL A 183 7.67 3.29 12.12
CA VAL A 183 8.20 1.94 11.97
C VAL A 183 8.56 1.64 10.51
N GLY A 184 7.70 2.00 9.55
CA GLY A 184 7.97 1.80 8.12
C GLY A 184 9.18 2.58 7.62
N ILE A 185 9.33 3.83 8.06
CA ILE A 185 10.52 4.67 7.78
C ILE A 185 11.75 4.06 8.45
N LEU A 186 11.65 3.64 9.72
CA LEU A 186 12.77 3.04 10.46
C LEU A 186 13.27 1.76 9.81
N VAL A 187 12.37 0.83 9.45
CA VAL A 187 12.73 -0.42 8.78
C VAL A 187 13.46 -0.16 7.46
N ARG A 188 13.00 0.85 6.69
CA ARG A 188 13.65 1.26 5.44
C ARG A 188 15.01 1.92 5.67
N TYR A 189 15.11 2.79 6.69
CA TYR A 189 16.36 3.43 7.07
C TYR A 189 17.41 2.42 7.52
N VAL A 190 17.02 1.43 8.35
CA VAL A 190 17.91 0.35 8.81
C VAL A 190 18.39 -0.48 7.62
N LYS A 191 17.50 -0.90 6.71
CA LYS A 191 17.88 -1.66 5.51
C LYS A 191 18.82 -0.87 4.58
N ALA A 192 18.62 0.44 4.46
CA ALA A 192 19.54 1.32 3.72
C ALA A 192 20.89 1.53 4.44
N ALA A 193 20.89 1.58 5.77
CA ALA A 193 22.11 1.73 6.58
C ALA A 193 22.98 0.47 6.54
N ASP A 194 22.37 -0.73 6.59
CA ASP A 194 23.09 -2.00 6.45
C ASP A 194 23.78 -2.12 5.07
N PHE A 195 23.09 -1.69 4.00
CA PHE A 195 23.65 -1.68 2.65
C PHE A 195 24.84 -0.70 2.52
N ASN A 196 24.77 0.45 3.19
CA ASN A 196 25.85 1.44 3.22
C ASN A 196 27.04 0.99 4.09
N LEU A 197 26.81 0.25 5.18
CA LEU A 197 27.88 -0.24 6.05
C LEU A 197 28.69 -1.35 5.37
N PHE A 198 28.02 -2.26 4.65
CA PHE A 198 28.66 -3.36 3.94
C PHE A 198 29.51 -2.88 2.75
N SER A 199 29.05 -1.86 2.01
CA SER A 199 29.84 -1.24 0.93
C SER A 199 31.03 -0.44 1.45
N TYR A 200 30.88 0.27 2.57
CA TYR A 200 31.99 1.00 3.21
C TYR A 200 33.07 0.07 3.77
N LEU A 201 32.68 -1.11 4.28
CA LEU A 201 33.62 -2.09 4.85
C LEU A 201 34.33 -2.95 3.81
N LEU A 202 33.74 -3.14 2.62
CA LEU A 202 34.32 -4.01 1.59
C LEU A 202 35.10 -3.29 0.48
N HIS A 203 35.07 -1.96 0.37
CA HIS A 203 35.79 -1.21 -0.67
C HIS A 203 35.65 -1.84 -2.09
N ILE A 204 34.43 -2.29 -2.44
CA ILE A 204 34.04 -2.66 -3.80
C ILE A 204 32.98 -1.66 -4.26
#